data_AF-A0A2K1R598-F1
#
_entry.id   AF-A0A2K1R598-F1
#
_cell.length_a   1.000
_cell.length_b   1.000
_cell.length_c   1.000
_cell.angle_alpha   90.00
_cell.angle_beta   90.00
_cell.angle_gamma   90.00
#
_symmetry.space_group_name_H-M   'P 1'
#
loop_
_entity.id
_entity.type
_entity.pdbx_description
1 polymer ?
#
loop_
_entity_poly.entity_id
_entity_poly.type
_entity_poly.pdbx_seq_one_letter_code
_entity_poly.pdbx_strand_id
1 'polypeptide(L)'
;MIICCCLSKAFRSHSGHIQSLPQHQQMILCAAVKFFRGGKKDTTVGELNKSYMEICKSTIIPPVGILEFLSMCRVVADQGLLKLGQSRDDKLKRVTLKVDEADITFALQGVRVFRNCLQ
;
A
#
# COMPACT_ATOMS: atom_id res chain seq x y z
N MET A 1 -27.52 -23.26 -0.74
CA MET A 1 -26.74 -22.14 -1.31
C MET A 1 -25.27 -22.51 -1.19
N ILE A 2 -24.68 -22.86 -2.31
CA ILE A 2 -23.30 -23.32 -2.50
C ILE A 2 -22.37 -22.13 -2.25
N ILE A 3 -21.26 -22.31 -1.54
CA ILE A 3 -19.92 -21.86 -1.96
C ILE A 3 -18.86 -22.62 -1.16
N CYS A 4 -18.01 -23.31 -1.91
CA CYS A 4 -16.93 -24.17 -1.49
C CYS A 4 -15.81 -23.35 -0.82
N CYS A 5 -15.55 -23.58 0.47
CA CYS A 5 -14.52 -22.88 1.26
C CYS A 5 -13.09 -23.43 1.02
N CYS A 6 -12.86 -24.22 -0.04
CA CYS A 6 -11.56 -24.86 -0.26
C CYS A 6 -10.54 -24.01 -1.04
N LEU A 7 -10.92 -22.84 -1.59
CA LEU A 7 -9.96 -21.92 -2.24
C LEU A 7 -9.30 -20.90 -1.28
N SER A 8 -9.55 -20.99 0.03
CA SER A 8 -9.34 -19.85 0.94
C SER A 8 -7.92 -19.70 1.52
N LYS A 9 -7.09 -20.74 1.58
CA LYS A 9 -5.87 -20.67 2.41
C LYS A 9 -4.71 -19.87 1.80
N ALA A 10 -4.61 -19.78 0.47
CA ALA A 10 -3.52 -19.05 -0.19
C ALA A 10 -3.91 -17.63 -0.63
N PHE A 11 -5.20 -17.38 -0.92
CA PHE A 11 -5.69 -16.05 -1.37
C PHE A 11 -6.19 -15.18 -0.19
N ARG A 12 -6.75 -15.78 0.88
CA ARG A 12 -7.14 -14.98 2.07
C ARG A 12 -5.95 -14.45 2.87
N SER A 13 -4.74 -14.97 2.66
CA SER A 13 -3.58 -14.58 3.47
C SER A 13 -3.15 -13.13 3.23
N HIS A 14 -2.99 -12.71 1.97
CA HIS A 14 -2.54 -11.34 1.66
C HIS A 14 -3.64 -10.30 1.87
N SER A 15 -4.85 -10.53 1.37
CA SER A 15 -5.94 -9.56 1.55
C SER A 15 -6.35 -9.41 3.02
N GLY A 16 -6.40 -10.52 3.77
CA GLY A 16 -6.67 -10.49 5.21
C GLY A 16 -5.54 -9.80 5.99
N HIS A 17 -4.29 -10.04 5.62
CA HIS A 17 -3.14 -9.36 6.21
C HIS A 17 -3.19 -7.85 5.98
N ILE A 18 -3.42 -7.40 4.74
CA ILE A 18 -3.52 -5.97 4.38
C ILE A 18 -4.65 -5.28 5.17
N GLN A 19 -5.79 -5.95 5.35
CA GLN A 19 -6.91 -5.41 6.14
C GLN A 19 -6.61 -5.29 7.64
N SER A 20 -5.69 -6.09 8.17
CA SER A 20 -5.25 -6.04 9.57
C SER A 20 -4.16 -4.99 9.85
N LEU A 21 -3.56 -4.41 8.80
CA LEU A 21 -2.52 -3.40 8.95
C LEU A 21 -3.07 -2.11 9.58
N PRO A 22 -2.25 -1.37 10.35
CA PRO A 22 -2.61 -0.05 10.85
C PRO A 22 -2.91 0.92 9.70
N GLN A 23 -3.78 1.90 9.98
CA GLN A 23 -4.37 2.80 8.98
C GLN A 23 -3.34 3.44 8.03
N HIS A 24 -2.25 4.00 8.56
CA HIS A 24 -1.21 4.63 7.74
C HIS A 24 -0.48 3.66 6.82
N GLN A 25 -0.28 2.40 7.22
CA GLN A 25 0.31 1.37 6.35
C GLN A 25 -0.64 1.00 5.21
N GLN A 26 -1.95 0.89 5.49
CA GLN A 26 -2.96 0.71 4.44
C GLN A 26 -2.98 1.89 3.46
N MET A 27 -2.81 3.13 3.95
CA MET A 27 -2.73 4.32 3.09
C MET A 27 -1.51 4.30 2.19
N ILE A 28 -0.35 3.83 2.68
CA ILE A 28 0.87 3.68 1.87
C ILE A 28 0.63 2.69 0.74
N LEU A 29 -0.01 1.56 1.01
CA LEU A 29 -0.37 0.58 -0.02
C LEU A 29 -1.38 1.15 -1.02
N CYS A 30 -2.36 1.91 -0.55
CA CYS A 30 -3.30 2.64 -1.41
C CYS A 30 -2.57 3.64 -2.33
N ALA A 31 -1.61 4.39 -1.78
CA ALA A 31 -0.79 5.35 -2.52
C ALA A 31 0.07 4.66 -3.58
N ALA A 32 0.62 3.49 -3.24
CA ALA A 32 1.41 2.67 -4.14
C ALA A 32 0.56 2.16 -5.30
N VAL A 33 -0.59 1.55 -5.03
CA VAL A 33 -1.56 1.12 -6.05
C VAL A 33 -1.94 2.27 -6.97
N LYS A 34 -2.31 3.42 -6.41
CA LYS A 34 -2.66 4.61 -7.20
C LYS A 34 -1.52 5.07 -8.12
N PHE A 35 -0.27 4.90 -7.70
CA PHE A 35 0.90 5.27 -8.49
C PHE A 35 1.24 4.24 -9.57
N PHE A 36 0.97 2.96 -9.33
CA PHE A 36 1.25 1.86 -10.25
C PHE A 36 0.16 1.62 -11.29
N ARG A 37 -1.04 2.21 -11.10
CA ARG A 37 -2.08 2.33 -12.13
C ARG A 37 -1.48 2.94 -13.40
N GLY A 38 -1.33 2.13 -14.45
CA GLY A 38 -0.70 2.52 -15.72
C GLY A 38 0.58 1.76 -16.08
N GLY A 39 0.91 0.67 -15.37
CA GLY A 39 1.95 -0.28 -15.77
C GLY A 39 3.36 0.03 -15.26
N LYS A 40 3.53 1.09 -14.47
CA LYS A 40 4.76 1.31 -13.69
C LYS A 40 4.78 0.30 -12.55
N LYS A 41 5.91 -0.39 -12.34
CA LYS A 41 6.07 -1.35 -11.24
C LYS A 41 6.93 -0.83 -10.09
N ASP A 42 7.56 0.32 -10.29
CA ASP A 42 8.41 0.95 -9.29
C ASP A 42 8.33 2.48 -9.35
N THR A 43 8.65 3.08 -8.21
CA THR A 43 8.68 4.53 -7.99
C THR A 43 9.80 4.87 -7.01
N THR A 44 9.93 6.13 -6.59
CA THR A 44 10.80 6.52 -5.49
C THR A 44 9.99 6.72 -4.22
N VAL A 45 10.63 6.60 -3.06
CA VAL A 45 10.03 6.90 -1.76
C VAL A 45 9.48 8.33 -1.74
N GLY A 46 10.18 9.29 -2.35
CA GLY A 46 9.74 10.69 -2.43
C GLY A 46 8.43 10.86 -3.20
N GLU A 47 8.30 10.19 -4.35
CA GLU A 47 7.07 10.22 -5.16
C GLU A 47 5.92 9.49 -4.46
N LEU A 48 6.22 8.35 -3.81
CA LEU A 48 5.23 7.63 -3.01
C LEU A 48 4.73 8.50 -1.83
N ASN A 49 5.64 9.22 -1.15
CA ASN A 49 5.26 10.13 -0.06
C ASN A 49 4.34 11.25 -0.54
N LYS A 50 4.59 11.83 -1.73
CA LYS A 50 3.68 12.82 -2.33
C LYS A 50 2.29 12.22 -2.57
N SER A 51 2.21 11.04 -3.19
CA SER A 51 0.94 10.33 -3.41
C SER A 51 0.21 10.04 -2.10
N TYR A 52 0.95 9.59 -1.08
CA TYR A 52 0.44 9.36 0.27
C TYR A 52 -0.14 10.63 0.90
N MET A 53 0.55 11.78 0.79
CA MET A 53 0.06 13.06 1.31
C MET A 53 -1.23 13.52 0.60
N GLU A 54 -1.37 13.28 -0.71
CA GLU A 54 -2.59 13.60 -1.44
C GLU A 54 -3.77 12.70 -1.05
N ILE A 55 -3.51 11.42 -0.76
CA ILE A 55 -4.52 10.52 -0.19
C ILE A 55 -4.94 11.00 1.19
N CYS A 56 -3.99 11.32 2.08
CA CYS A 56 -4.26 11.86 3.42
C CYS A 56 -5.22 13.06 3.37
N LYS A 57 -4.96 14.02 2.48
CA LYS A 57 -5.83 15.19 2.27
C LYS A 57 -7.22 14.79 1.80
N SER A 58 -7.30 13.88 0.82
CA SER A 58 -8.56 13.41 0.24
C SER A 58 -9.41 12.62 1.24
N THR A 59 -8.77 11.92 2.18
CA THR A 59 -9.42 11.12 3.23
C THR A 59 -9.63 11.90 4.53
N ILE A 60 -9.18 13.16 4.61
CA ILE A 60 -9.22 14.00 5.82
C ILE A 60 -8.48 13.31 6.99
N ILE A 61 -7.41 12.58 6.69
CA ILE A 61 -6.54 11.94 7.68
C ILE A 61 -5.26 12.75 7.75
N PRO A 62 -4.79 13.16 8.94
CA PRO A 62 -3.56 13.93 9.05
C PRO A 62 -2.35 13.09 8.62
N PRO A 63 -1.47 13.58 7.72
CA PRO A 63 -0.26 12.85 7.35
C PRO A 63 0.74 12.84 8.50
N VAL A 64 1.49 11.74 8.62
CA VAL A 64 2.66 11.68 9.51
C VAL A 64 3.86 12.41 8.89
N GLY A 65 4.87 12.69 9.72
CA GLY A 65 6.15 13.22 9.24
C GLY A 65 6.91 12.24 8.33
N ILE A 66 7.84 12.77 7.53
CA ILE A 66 8.61 11.98 6.56
C ILE A 66 9.41 10.83 7.19
N LEU A 67 9.93 11.00 8.41
CA LEU A 67 10.68 9.96 9.11
C LEU A 67 9.78 8.79 9.53
N GLU A 68 8.60 9.09 10.06
CA GLU A 68 7.59 8.09 10.40
C GLU A 68 7.07 7.37 9.15
N PHE A 69 6.86 8.10 8.06
CA PHE A 69 6.51 7.53 6.76
C PHE A 69 7.59 6.54 6.27
N LEU A 70 8.87 6.90 6.38
CA LEU A 70 9.99 6.02 6.04
C LEU A 70 10.02 4.77 6.92
N SER A 71 9.79 4.93 8.22
CA SER A 71 9.69 3.82 9.17
C SER A 71 8.58 2.85 8.79
N MET A 72 7.39 3.36 8.46
CA MET A 72 6.27 2.54 8.01
C MET A 72 6.53 1.87 6.66
N CYS A 73 7.18 2.56 5.71
CA CYS A 73 7.61 1.92 4.46
C CYS A 73 8.55 0.74 4.71
N ARG A 74 9.44 0.83 5.71
CA ARG A 74 10.32 -0.30 6.11
C ARG A 74 9.50 -1.44 6.70
N VAL A 75 8.60 -1.17 7.64
CA VAL A 75 7.74 -2.21 8.23
C VAL A 75 6.92 -2.96 7.17
N VAL A 76 6.32 -2.22 6.23
CA VAL A 76 5.56 -2.82 5.11
C VAL A 76 6.48 -3.61 4.16
N ALA A 77 7.76 -3.23 4.04
CA ALA A 77 8.75 -3.97 3.27
C ALA A 77 9.23 -5.25 3.99
N ASP A 78 9.43 -5.21 5.31
CA ASP A 78 9.74 -6.38 6.15
C ASP A 78 8.61 -7.42 6.13
N GLN A 79 7.36 -6.96 5.97
CA GLN A 79 6.19 -7.79 5.74
C GLN A 79 6.10 -8.39 4.33
N GLY A 80 7.02 -8.04 3.43
CA GLY A 80 7.07 -8.54 2.06
C GLY A 80 6.05 -7.92 1.11
N LEU A 81 5.39 -6.82 1.49
CA LEU A 81 4.38 -6.14 0.65
C LEU A 81 5.02 -5.11 -0.29
N LEU A 82 6.14 -4.51 0.15
CA LEU A 82 6.97 -3.60 -0.62
C LEU A 82 8.42 -4.09 -0.67
N LYS A 83 9.19 -3.57 -1.62
CA LYS A 83 10.65 -3.67 -1.63
C LYS A 83 11.24 -2.26 -1.68
N LEU A 84 12.16 -1.98 -0.77
CA LEU A 84 12.96 -0.76 -0.78
C LEU A 84 14.34 -1.04 -1.40
N GLY A 85 14.73 -0.21 -2.35
CA GLY A 85 16.07 -0.22 -2.94
C GLY A 85 17.10 0.46 -2.03
N GLN A 86 18.37 0.35 -2.41
CA GLN A 86 19.46 1.05 -1.74
C GLN A 86 19.68 2.42 -2.38
N SER A 87 19.88 3.44 -1.55
CA SER A 87 20.28 4.80 -1.94
C SER A 87 20.85 5.50 -0.72
N ARG A 88 21.78 6.44 -0.95
CA ARG A 88 22.33 7.33 0.10
C ARG A 88 21.28 8.31 0.61
N ASP A 89 20.38 8.74 -0.26
CA ASP A 89 19.21 9.57 0.08
C ASP A 89 17.96 8.68 0.19
N ASP A 90 17.30 8.70 1.34
CA ASP A 90 16.10 7.92 1.63
C ASP A 90 14.95 8.22 0.65
N LYS A 91 14.79 9.47 0.19
CA LYS A 91 13.72 9.85 -0.75
C LYS A 91 13.96 9.31 -2.15
N LEU A 92 15.22 9.06 -2.52
CA LEU A 92 15.59 8.49 -3.82
C LEU A 92 15.58 6.96 -3.84
N LYS A 93 15.35 6.30 -2.70
CA LYS A 93 15.22 4.84 -2.66
C LYS A 93 14.07 4.40 -3.57
N ARG A 94 14.34 3.42 -4.42
CA ARG A 94 13.29 2.82 -5.26
C ARG A 94 12.32 2.03 -4.39
N VAL A 95 11.04 2.13 -4.65
CA VAL A 95 9.97 1.35 -4.05
C VAL A 95 9.33 0.51 -5.14
N THR A 96 9.22 -0.79 -4.90
CA THR A 96 8.57 -1.74 -5.82
C THR A 96 7.49 -2.51 -5.06
N LEU A 97 6.33 -2.66 -5.68
CA LEU A 97 5.27 -3.51 -5.11
C LEU A 97 5.65 -4.99 -5.23
N LYS A 98 5.45 -5.74 -4.15
CA LYS A 98 5.74 -7.19 -4.11
C LYS A 98 4.49 -8.06 -4.22
N VAL A 99 3.33 -7.47 -3.98
CA VAL A 99 2.01 -8.09 -4.12
C VAL A 99 1.35 -7.52 -5.37
N ASP A 100 0.41 -8.26 -5.96
CA ASP A 100 -0.32 -7.77 -7.13
C ASP A 100 -1.19 -6.55 -6.78
N GLU A 101 -1.33 -5.62 -7.72
CA GLU A 101 -2.19 -4.45 -7.55
C GLU A 101 -3.65 -4.86 -7.27
N ALA A 102 -4.13 -5.93 -7.92
CA ALA A 102 -5.49 -6.42 -7.77
C ALA A 102 -5.75 -6.95 -6.35
N ASP A 103 -4.79 -7.62 -5.73
CA ASP A 103 -4.91 -8.15 -4.37
C ASP A 103 -5.04 -7.02 -3.33
N ILE A 104 -4.24 -5.96 -3.49
CA ILE A 104 -4.28 -4.78 -2.62
C ILE A 104 -5.58 -4.00 -2.86
N THR A 105 -5.96 -3.81 -4.11
CA THR A 105 -7.20 -3.13 -4.47
C THR A 105 -8.40 -3.86 -3.90
N PHE A 106 -8.46 -5.19 -4.06
CA PHE A 106 -9.51 -6.03 -3.49
C PHE A 106 -9.57 -5.94 -1.97
N ALA A 107 -8.42 -5.97 -1.28
CA ALA A 107 -8.34 -5.85 0.18
C ALA A 107 -8.85 -4.49 0.68
N LEU A 108 -8.45 -3.41 0.01
CA LEU A 108 -8.77 -2.04 0.41
C LEU A 108 -10.14 -1.56 -0.08
N GLN A 109 -10.74 -2.16 -1.10
CA GLN A 109 -12.12 -1.88 -1.54
C GLN A 109 -13.17 -2.14 -0.45
N GLY A 110 -12.86 -3.05 0.49
CA GLY A 110 -13.67 -3.31 1.68
C GLY A 110 -13.60 -2.21 2.74
N VAL A 111 -12.60 -1.33 2.67
CA VAL A 111 -12.41 -0.23 3.60
C VAL A 111 -13.02 1.05 3.01
N ARG A 112 -14.06 1.56 3.67
CA ARG A 112 -14.85 2.71 3.17
C ARG A 112 -14.00 3.92 2.79
N VAL A 113 -12.95 4.19 3.56
CA VAL A 113 -12.06 5.35 3.37
C VAL A 113 -11.26 5.25 2.05
N PHE A 114 -10.81 4.05 1.66
CA PHE A 114 -9.96 3.87 0.48
C PHE A 114 -10.75 3.67 -0.80
N ARG A 115 -12.05 3.34 -0.71
CA ARG A 115 -12.92 3.15 -1.87
C ARG A 115 -12.87 4.36 -2.82
N ASN A 116 -12.94 5.57 -2.28
CA ASN A 116 -12.90 6.81 -3.08
C ASN A 116 -11.51 7.09 -3.69
N CYS A 117 -10.44 6.53 -3.12
CA CYS A 117 -9.08 6.71 -3.61
C CYS A 117 -8.71 5.72 -4.72
N LEU A 118 -9.39 4.57 -4.75
CA LEU A 118 -9.15 3.44 -5.66
C LEU A 118 -10.13 3.36 -6.83
N GLN A 119 -11.21 4.15 -6.81
CA GLN A 119 -12.02 4.41 -8.01
C GLN A 119 -11.18 5.16 -9.04
#